data_AF-A0A661LLP2-F1
#
_entry.id   AF-A0A661LLP2-F1
#
_cell.length_a   1.000
_cell.length_b   1.000
_cell.length_c   1.000
_cell.angle_alpha   90.00
_cell.angle_beta   90.00
_cell.angle_gamma   90.00
#
_symmetry.space_group_name_H-M   'P 1'
#
loop_
_entity.id
_entity.type
_entity.pdbx_description
1 polymer ?
#
loop_
_entity_poly.entity_id
_entity_poly.type
_entity_poly.pdbx_seq_one_letter_code
_entity_poly.pdbx_strand_id
1 'polypeptide(L)'
;MKVSFLVKVFVVVLITLFFVVGNSVCCLAKAKYVFMAQSVYPGPTVSNGSKCFLEWMNRVEKATNGEVKFKKFYGHQLVGIRQSLEALQRGTLDVLYSASYWTGTVPESNFQWLPFSAKGTEHSIHIFRQTLGGRLFAAAYRDHGAEVVACIPVSIESLMCKRPVYSVKDYKGLKLRSGSVVWNSMWKKMGAVPVMMSGAEQYTALKQGVIDGTVYPIYTIKTYKFHEVTKYMMMPGILDPVETFVWINEDKWRKLPVRIRTIIEDTSLQFEQEYMIPNDIEITNRVMDYCKKYNVKVIRWKKDEFEKMKKFGFEVWDEFAKMNPRCGEMVESLRADQEWWVNNMGEKYRMWEERWLSK
;
A
#
# COMPACT_ATOMS: atom_id res chain seq x y z
N MET A 1 1.47 71.10 -32.41
CA MET A 1 1.79 70.82 -30.99
C MET A 1 0.93 69.65 -30.45
N LYS A 2 1.00 68.44 -31.06
CA LYS A 2 0.16 67.28 -30.67
C LYS A 2 0.86 65.91 -30.80
N VAL A 3 2.15 65.86 -31.14
CA VAL A 3 2.89 64.59 -31.33
C VAL A 3 3.75 64.21 -30.11
N SER A 4 4.03 65.16 -29.21
CA SER A 4 4.94 64.96 -28.05
C SER A 4 4.31 64.18 -26.88
N PHE A 5 2.98 64.19 -26.74
CA PHE A 5 2.30 63.58 -25.59
C PHE A 5 2.06 62.06 -25.77
N LEU A 6 1.72 61.63 -27.00
CA LEU A 6 1.46 60.21 -27.31
C LEU A 6 2.72 59.34 -27.25
N VAL A 7 3.88 59.87 -27.63
CA VAL A 7 5.15 59.13 -27.56
C VAL A 7 5.61 58.92 -26.11
N LYS A 8 5.37 59.90 -25.22
CA LYS A 8 5.72 59.77 -23.79
C LYS A 8 4.83 58.77 -23.05
N VAL A 9 3.55 58.68 -23.39
CA VAL A 9 2.63 57.69 -22.79
C VAL A 9 2.93 56.26 -23.26
N PHE A 10 3.31 56.08 -24.54
CA PHE A 10 3.68 54.75 -25.06
C PHE A 10 4.99 54.21 -24.47
N VAL A 11 5.99 55.07 -24.24
CA VAL A 11 7.27 54.66 -23.64
C VAL A 11 7.12 54.32 -22.15
N VAL A 12 6.27 55.03 -21.41
CA VAL A 12 6.01 54.73 -19.99
C VAL A 12 5.22 53.43 -19.81
N VAL A 13 4.27 53.12 -20.69
CA VAL A 13 3.51 51.85 -20.68
C VAL A 13 4.38 50.65 -21.09
N LEU A 14 5.32 50.82 -22.03
CA LEU A 14 6.28 49.75 -22.40
C LEU A 14 7.30 49.46 -21.29
N ILE A 15 7.73 50.48 -20.54
CA ILE A 15 8.65 50.30 -19.41
C ILE A 15 7.94 49.69 -18.19
N THR A 16 6.65 50.00 -17.97
CA THR A 16 5.87 49.34 -16.90
C THR A 16 5.45 47.91 -17.27
N LEU A 17 5.20 47.59 -18.54
CA LEU A 17 4.98 46.19 -18.95
C LEU A 17 6.26 45.34 -18.86
N PHE A 18 7.44 45.92 -19.06
CA PHE A 18 8.70 45.17 -18.89
C PHE A 18 9.07 44.92 -17.42
N PHE A 19 8.59 45.75 -16.48
CA PHE A 19 8.84 45.54 -15.05
C PHE A 19 7.84 44.60 -14.36
N VAL A 20 6.67 44.34 -14.95
CA VAL A 20 5.66 43.43 -14.37
C VAL A 20 5.80 41.99 -14.86
N VAL A 21 6.50 41.74 -15.98
CA VAL A 21 6.71 40.39 -16.53
C VAL A 21 8.07 39.77 -16.10
N GLY A 22 8.93 40.55 -15.43
CA GLY A 22 10.30 40.14 -15.10
C GLY A 22 10.51 39.31 -13.82
N ASN A 23 9.50 39.12 -12.97
CA ASN A 23 9.70 38.52 -11.63
C ASN A 23 8.96 37.21 -11.34
N SER A 24 8.42 36.55 -12.37
CA SER A 24 7.97 35.15 -12.25
C SER A 24 9.02 34.19 -12.80
N VAL A 25 10.31 34.46 -12.57
CA VAL A 25 11.27 33.36 -12.49
C VAL A 25 10.92 32.63 -11.20
N CYS A 26 10.05 31.62 -11.32
CA CYS A 26 9.89 30.61 -10.29
C CYS A 26 11.29 30.03 -10.09
N CYS A 27 12.02 30.57 -9.11
CA CYS A 27 13.35 30.13 -8.76
C CYS A 27 13.14 28.74 -8.18
N LEU A 28 13.19 27.71 -9.04
CA LEU A 28 13.18 26.33 -8.61
C LEU A 28 14.34 26.22 -7.63
N ALA A 29 14.04 25.99 -6.35
CA ALA A 29 15.08 25.85 -5.35
C ALA A 29 16.00 24.71 -5.79
N LYS A 30 17.32 24.94 -5.78
CA LYS A 30 18.29 23.87 -6.05
C LYS A 30 18.04 22.74 -5.04
N ALA A 31 17.92 21.51 -5.54
CA ALA A 31 17.68 20.33 -4.70
C ALA A 31 18.70 20.28 -3.56
N LYS A 32 18.23 20.27 -2.32
CA LYS A 32 19.06 20.23 -1.10
C LYS A 32 19.14 18.82 -0.52
N TYR A 33 18.05 18.06 -0.64
CA TYR A 33 17.93 16.72 -0.13
C TYR A 33 17.59 15.79 -1.30
N VAL A 34 18.56 14.98 -1.72
CA VAL A 34 18.38 14.03 -2.82
C VAL A 34 18.41 12.62 -2.25
N PHE A 35 17.31 11.90 -2.37
CA PHE A 35 17.15 10.55 -1.83
C PHE A 35 17.19 9.48 -2.93
N MET A 36 17.93 8.40 -2.70
CA MET A 36 17.82 7.17 -3.50
C MET A 36 16.59 6.38 -3.06
N ALA A 37 15.57 6.34 -3.93
CA ALA A 37 14.27 5.79 -3.68
C ALA A 37 14.02 4.53 -4.49
N GLN A 38 13.79 3.39 -3.83
CA GLN A 38 13.50 2.12 -4.49
C GLN A 38 12.11 1.60 -4.17
N SER A 39 11.39 1.18 -5.21
CA SER A 39 10.27 0.26 -5.10
C SER A 39 10.71 -1.19 -5.27
N VAL A 40 10.18 -2.08 -4.44
CA VAL A 40 10.32 -3.54 -4.60
C VAL A 40 9.50 -4.09 -5.78
N TYR A 41 8.59 -3.30 -6.33
CA TYR A 41 7.70 -3.72 -7.41
C TYR A 41 8.19 -3.21 -8.77
N PRO A 42 7.75 -3.81 -9.89
CA PRO A 42 8.04 -3.33 -11.23
C PRO A 42 7.70 -1.85 -11.42
N GLY A 43 8.25 -1.21 -12.45
CA GLY A 43 8.03 0.22 -12.70
C GLY A 43 6.56 0.64 -12.83
N PRO A 44 6.27 1.95 -12.76
CA PRO A 44 4.92 2.51 -12.70
C PRO A 44 4.10 2.25 -13.97
N THR A 45 4.68 1.78 -15.08
CA THR A 45 3.88 1.36 -16.24
C THR A 45 3.14 0.03 -15.98
N VAL A 46 3.69 -0.79 -15.09
CA VAL A 46 3.19 -2.14 -14.77
C VAL A 46 2.55 -2.17 -13.38
N SER A 47 3.26 -1.73 -12.34
CA SER A 47 2.80 -1.85 -10.95
C SER A 47 1.93 -0.67 -10.54
N ASN A 48 0.71 -0.93 -10.05
CA ASN A 48 -0.12 0.12 -9.47
C ASN A 48 0.51 0.73 -8.22
N GLY A 49 1.10 -0.09 -7.35
CA GLY A 49 1.81 0.41 -6.17
C GLY A 49 2.93 1.39 -6.55
N SER A 50 3.71 1.08 -7.58
CA SER A 50 4.79 1.98 -8.02
C SER A 50 4.27 3.24 -8.72
N LYS A 51 3.05 3.23 -9.29
CA LYS A 51 2.36 4.46 -9.72
C LYS A 51 2.02 5.35 -8.52
N CYS A 52 1.42 4.77 -7.49
CA CYS A 52 1.09 5.48 -6.25
C CYS A 52 2.35 6.05 -5.58
N PHE A 53 3.44 5.27 -5.53
CA PHE A 53 4.71 5.74 -5.00
C PHE A 53 5.32 6.89 -5.82
N LEU A 54 5.24 6.82 -7.16
CA LEU A 54 5.67 7.92 -8.03
C LEU A 54 4.85 9.18 -7.78
N GLU A 55 3.53 9.05 -7.64
CA GLU A 55 2.64 10.16 -7.35
C GLU A 55 2.96 10.80 -5.98
N TRP A 56 3.15 9.99 -4.93
CA TRP A 56 3.58 10.47 -3.62
C TRP A 56 4.91 11.24 -3.71
N MET A 57 5.93 10.69 -4.38
CA MET A 57 7.21 11.38 -4.57
C MET A 57 7.01 12.72 -5.27
N ASN A 58 6.22 12.78 -6.35
CA ASN A 58 5.98 14.02 -7.08
C ASN A 58 5.26 15.08 -6.22
N ARG A 59 4.31 14.67 -5.36
CA ARG A 59 3.65 15.57 -4.42
C ARG A 59 4.64 16.14 -3.41
N VAL A 60 5.51 15.32 -2.85
CA VAL A 60 6.57 15.77 -1.92
C VAL A 60 7.55 16.73 -2.61
N GLU A 61 8.01 16.41 -3.81
CA GLU A 61 8.89 17.32 -4.56
C GLU A 61 8.22 18.67 -4.82
N LYS A 62 6.92 18.68 -5.12
CA LYS A 62 6.14 19.91 -5.34
C LYS A 62 5.94 20.69 -4.04
N ALA A 63 5.49 20.04 -2.97
CA ALA A 63 5.20 20.67 -1.68
C ALA A 63 6.47 21.26 -1.02
N THR A 64 7.63 20.70 -1.33
CA THR A 64 8.94 21.22 -0.87
C THR A 64 9.58 22.21 -1.84
N ASN A 65 8.86 22.67 -2.88
CA ASN A 65 9.37 23.57 -3.92
C ASN A 65 10.69 23.07 -4.57
N GLY A 66 10.84 21.75 -4.68
CA GLY A 66 12.02 21.10 -5.23
C GLY A 66 13.21 20.95 -4.27
N GLU A 67 13.10 21.37 -3.00
CA GLU A 67 14.17 21.17 -2.02
C GLU A 67 14.43 19.68 -1.75
N VAL A 68 13.39 18.84 -1.78
CA VAL A 68 13.48 17.38 -1.76
C VAL A 68 13.36 16.84 -3.18
N LYS A 69 14.23 15.90 -3.56
CA LYS A 69 14.21 15.18 -4.84
C LYS A 69 14.49 13.69 -4.67
N PHE A 70 13.92 12.88 -5.55
CA PHE A 70 14.11 11.43 -5.52
C PHE A 70 14.79 10.90 -6.79
N LYS A 71 15.86 10.13 -6.63
CA LYS A 71 16.41 9.25 -7.67
C LYS A 71 15.65 7.92 -7.59
N LYS A 72 14.91 7.59 -8.66
CA LYS A 72 13.86 6.56 -8.64
C LYS A 72 14.37 5.25 -9.21
N PHE A 73 14.22 4.16 -8.46
CA PHE A 73 14.58 2.79 -8.83
C PHE A 73 13.38 1.86 -8.60
N TYR A 74 13.23 0.84 -9.45
CA TYR A 74 12.09 -0.08 -9.39
C TYR A 74 12.54 -1.53 -9.54
N GLY A 75 11.70 -2.48 -9.13
CA GLY A 75 11.93 -3.91 -9.34
C GLY A 75 13.24 -4.40 -8.74
N HIS A 76 13.61 -3.91 -7.55
CA HIS A 76 14.85 -4.31 -6.85
C HIS A 76 16.16 -3.97 -7.57
N GLN A 77 16.19 -2.94 -8.41
CA GLN A 77 17.38 -2.52 -9.16
C GLN A 77 18.63 -2.25 -8.29
N LEU A 78 18.46 -1.76 -7.06
CA LEU A 78 19.58 -1.51 -6.14
C LEU A 78 19.78 -2.68 -5.18
N VAL A 79 18.71 -3.12 -4.53
CA VAL A 79 18.76 -4.13 -3.46
C VAL A 79 17.52 -5.04 -3.50
N GLY A 80 17.75 -6.34 -3.33
CA GLY A 80 16.68 -7.35 -3.20
C GLY A 80 15.81 -7.14 -1.96
N ILE A 81 14.57 -7.66 -1.99
CA ILE A 81 13.58 -7.46 -0.93
C ILE A 81 14.03 -7.90 0.46
N ARG A 82 14.80 -9.00 0.52
CA ARG A 82 15.24 -9.59 1.80
C ARG A 82 16.26 -8.70 2.49
N GLN A 83 17.12 -8.04 1.71
CA GLN A 83 18.20 -7.17 2.20
C GLN A 83 17.77 -5.70 2.30
N SER A 84 16.60 -5.31 1.79
CA SER A 84 16.29 -3.89 1.63
C SER A 84 16.03 -3.14 2.93
N LEU A 85 15.55 -3.80 4.01
CA LEU A 85 15.44 -3.16 5.33
C LEU A 85 16.84 -2.88 5.91
N GLU A 86 17.75 -3.84 5.82
CA GLU A 86 19.14 -3.66 6.27
C GLU A 86 19.87 -2.60 5.43
N ALA A 87 19.65 -2.58 4.11
CA ALA A 87 20.21 -1.56 3.24
C ALA A 87 19.65 -0.16 3.53
N LEU A 88 18.37 -0.07 3.90
CA LEU A 88 17.75 1.16 4.38
C LEU A 88 18.39 1.60 5.70
N GLN A 89 18.52 0.70 6.67
CA GLN A 89 19.17 0.97 7.97
C GLN A 89 20.60 1.49 7.80
N ARG A 90 21.39 0.86 6.92
CA ARG A 90 22.79 1.24 6.62
C ARG A 90 22.92 2.48 5.74
N GLY A 91 21.82 3.04 5.22
CA GLY A 91 21.83 4.19 4.32
C GLY A 91 22.39 3.89 2.92
N THR A 92 22.46 2.62 2.52
CA THR A 92 22.73 2.22 1.13
C THR A 92 21.55 2.59 0.22
N LEU A 93 20.34 2.52 0.79
CA LEU A 93 19.11 3.06 0.24
C LEU A 93 18.58 4.13 1.17
N ASP A 94 17.91 5.15 0.64
CA ASP A 94 17.38 6.25 1.46
C ASP A 94 15.89 6.12 1.70
N VAL A 95 15.15 5.67 0.69
CA VAL A 95 13.69 5.57 0.70
C VAL A 95 13.29 4.23 0.11
N LEU A 96 12.52 3.44 0.83
CA LEU A 96 12.03 2.13 0.40
C LEU A 96 10.51 2.14 0.30
N TYR A 97 9.98 1.66 -0.82
CA TYR A 97 8.54 1.40 -1.00
C TYR A 97 8.29 -0.10 -1.15
N SER A 98 7.53 -0.67 -0.21
CA SER A 98 7.25 -2.12 -0.12
C SER A 98 6.04 -2.43 0.77
N ALA A 99 5.51 -3.65 0.68
CA ALA A 99 4.83 -4.27 1.81
C ALA A 99 5.85 -4.75 2.86
N SER A 100 5.37 -5.02 4.07
CA SER A 100 6.18 -5.41 5.22
C SER A 100 6.59 -6.89 5.20
N TYR A 101 7.70 -7.24 4.52
CA TYR A 101 8.11 -8.65 4.35
C TYR A 101 9.09 -9.21 5.41
N TRP A 102 9.60 -8.39 6.33
CA TRP A 102 10.63 -8.79 7.30
C TRP A 102 10.04 -9.40 8.58
N THR A 103 9.03 -10.25 8.43
CA THR A 103 8.23 -10.81 9.53
C THR A 103 9.02 -11.68 10.52
N GLY A 104 10.20 -12.17 10.13
CA GLY A 104 11.13 -12.89 11.01
C GLY A 104 12.12 -11.99 11.76
N THR A 105 12.35 -10.77 11.27
CA THR A 105 13.25 -9.78 11.89
C THR A 105 12.48 -8.80 12.77
N VAL A 106 11.30 -8.38 12.30
CA VAL A 106 10.40 -7.45 12.98
C VAL A 106 9.07 -8.19 13.21
N PRO A 107 8.86 -8.87 14.34
CA PRO A 107 7.64 -9.64 14.57
C PRO A 107 6.35 -8.80 14.43
N GLU A 108 6.38 -7.55 14.91
CA GLU A 108 5.29 -6.56 14.84
C GLU A 108 4.89 -6.24 13.39
N SER A 109 5.79 -6.48 12.44
CA SER A 109 5.52 -6.29 11.02
C SER A 109 4.41 -7.21 10.50
N ASN A 110 4.05 -8.25 11.24
CA ASN A 110 2.90 -9.10 10.94
C ASN A 110 1.56 -8.39 11.15
N PHE A 111 1.53 -7.26 11.86
CA PHE A 111 0.32 -6.46 12.09
C PHE A 111 -0.38 -6.07 10.77
N GLN A 112 0.40 -5.66 9.75
CA GLN A 112 -0.10 -5.38 8.39
C GLN A 112 -0.88 -6.56 7.79
N TRP A 113 -0.49 -7.79 8.12
CA TRP A 113 -0.98 -8.99 7.48
C TRP A 113 -2.14 -9.65 8.24
N LEU A 114 -2.61 -9.06 9.33
CA LEU A 114 -3.74 -9.61 10.09
C LEU A 114 -5.00 -9.65 9.21
N PRO A 115 -5.56 -10.85 8.93
CA PRO A 115 -6.72 -10.98 8.05
C PRO A 115 -7.93 -10.24 8.62
N PHE A 116 -8.75 -9.65 7.76
CA PHE A 116 -10.02 -9.00 8.10
C PHE A 116 -9.90 -7.79 9.05
N SER A 117 -8.71 -7.19 9.16
CA SER A 117 -8.39 -6.06 10.04
C SER A 117 -9.14 -4.78 9.66
N ALA A 118 -8.90 -4.27 8.45
CA ALA A 118 -9.54 -3.05 7.96
C ALA A 118 -10.94 -3.30 7.38
N LYS A 119 -11.74 -2.23 7.36
CA LYS A 119 -13.09 -2.16 6.77
C LYS A 119 -13.07 -1.15 5.62
N GLY A 120 -12.21 -1.40 4.64
CA GLY A 120 -11.93 -0.50 3.52
C GLY A 120 -10.82 0.52 3.79
N THR A 121 -10.48 1.26 2.75
CA THR A 121 -9.27 2.10 2.68
C THR A 121 -9.20 3.19 3.76
N GLU A 122 -10.32 3.84 4.07
CA GLU A 122 -10.36 4.87 5.12
C GLU A 122 -10.03 4.31 6.51
N HIS A 123 -10.62 3.15 6.86
CA HIS A 123 -10.34 2.48 8.14
C HIS A 123 -8.88 2.01 8.20
N SER A 124 -8.33 1.54 7.08
CA SER A 124 -6.93 1.11 7.01
C SER A 124 -5.96 2.26 7.30
N ILE A 125 -6.19 3.43 6.69
CA ILE A 125 -5.41 4.65 6.99
C ILE A 125 -5.56 5.03 8.47
N HIS A 126 -6.77 4.97 9.02
CA HIS A 126 -7.02 5.23 10.45
C HIS A 126 -6.22 4.29 11.35
N ILE A 127 -6.26 2.98 11.09
CA ILE A 127 -5.52 1.96 11.85
C ILE A 127 -4.03 2.33 11.94
N PHE A 128 -3.39 2.65 10.82
CA PHE A 128 -1.94 2.90 10.82
C PHE A 128 -1.54 4.29 11.30
N ARG A 129 -2.39 5.31 11.14
CA ARG A 129 -2.07 6.70 11.48
C ARG A 129 -2.55 7.13 12.87
N GLN A 130 -3.65 6.58 13.36
CA GLN A 130 -4.39 7.14 14.50
C GLN A 130 -4.50 6.18 15.69
N THR A 131 -4.20 4.89 15.53
CA THR A 131 -4.30 3.91 16.62
C THR A 131 -2.96 3.66 17.31
N LEU A 132 -3.01 3.06 18.50
CA LEU A 132 -1.81 2.56 19.19
C LEU A 132 -1.11 1.49 18.35
N GLY A 133 -1.85 0.57 17.72
CA GLY A 133 -1.28 -0.47 16.88
C GLY A 133 -0.41 0.08 15.74
N GLY A 134 -0.90 1.10 15.02
CA GLY A 134 -0.13 1.80 13.98
C GLY A 134 1.14 2.46 14.50
N ARG A 135 1.06 3.11 15.68
CA ARG A 135 2.24 3.73 16.33
C ARG A 135 3.29 2.70 16.75
N LEU A 136 2.86 1.56 17.30
CA LEU A 136 3.75 0.46 17.68
C LEU A 136 4.41 -0.17 16.44
N PHE A 137 3.70 -0.24 15.31
CA PHE A 137 4.23 -0.72 14.04
C PHE A 137 5.34 0.20 13.55
N ALA A 138 5.09 1.52 13.52
CA ALA A 138 6.11 2.49 13.15
C ALA A 138 7.30 2.48 14.13
N ALA A 139 7.06 2.33 15.43
CA ALA A 139 8.12 2.21 16.44
C ALA A 139 9.02 0.97 16.20
N ALA A 140 8.44 -0.19 15.89
CA ALA A 140 9.20 -1.40 15.60
C ALA A 140 10.14 -1.23 14.39
N TYR A 141 9.74 -0.47 13.38
CA TYR A 141 10.61 -0.12 12.26
C TYR A 141 11.69 0.90 12.61
N ARG A 142 11.38 1.89 13.47
CA ARG A 142 12.38 2.85 13.96
C ARG A 142 13.48 2.16 14.77
N ASP A 143 13.13 1.15 15.56
CA ASP A 143 14.09 0.28 16.28
C ASP A 143 15.07 -0.42 15.30
N HIS A 144 14.71 -0.53 14.02
CA HIS A 144 15.51 -1.09 12.93
C HIS A 144 16.02 -0.02 11.94
N GLY A 145 16.09 1.24 12.36
CA GLY A 145 16.64 2.35 11.56
C GLY A 145 15.80 2.75 10.35
N ALA A 146 14.49 2.51 10.40
CA ALA A 146 13.55 2.87 9.35
C ALA A 146 12.36 3.69 9.90
N GLU A 147 12.16 4.90 9.38
CA GLU A 147 10.98 5.71 9.68
C GLU A 147 9.86 5.45 8.66
N VAL A 148 8.63 5.20 9.12
CA VAL A 148 7.46 5.10 8.23
C VAL A 148 6.90 6.49 7.95
N VAL A 149 7.02 6.98 6.71
CA VAL A 149 6.57 8.34 6.34
C VAL A 149 5.24 8.36 5.59
N ALA A 150 4.91 7.28 4.88
CA ALA A 150 3.65 7.14 4.17
C ALA A 150 3.07 5.73 4.29
N CYS A 151 1.75 5.64 4.39
CA CYS A 151 0.95 4.44 4.21
C CYS A 151 0.27 4.52 2.84
N ILE A 152 0.26 3.45 2.07
CA ILE A 152 -0.24 3.43 0.71
C ILE A 152 -1.12 2.17 0.57
N PRO A 153 -2.41 2.27 0.93
CA PRO A 153 -3.37 1.20 0.75
C PRO A 153 -3.62 0.95 -0.73
N VAL A 154 -3.24 -0.21 -1.27
CA VAL A 154 -3.23 -0.39 -2.73
C VAL A 154 -4.51 -0.97 -3.31
N SER A 155 -5.04 -2.05 -2.71
CA SER A 155 -6.27 -2.71 -3.15
C SER A 155 -6.63 -3.88 -2.24
N ILE A 156 -7.83 -4.43 -2.44
CA ILE A 156 -8.27 -5.71 -1.90
C ILE A 156 -7.27 -6.82 -2.28
N GLU A 157 -6.82 -7.61 -1.32
CA GLU A 157 -6.15 -8.88 -1.57
C GLU A 157 -7.12 -10.06 -1.45
N SER A 158 -7.33 -10.71 -2.59
CA SER A 158 -8.24 -11.84 -2.74
C SER A 158 -7.51 -13.02 -3.36
N LEU A 159 -8.01 -14.22 -3.08
CA LEU A 159 -7.50 -15.43 -3.69
C LEU A 159 -7.87 -15.44 -5.19
N MET A 160 -6.84 -15.47 -6.04
CA MET A 160 -6.92 -15.82 -7.45
C MET A 160 -6.38 -17.23 -7.64
N CYS A 161 -7.18 -18.12 -8.23
CA CYS A 161 -6.88 -19.55 -8.27
C CYS A 161 -7.13 -20.14 -9.66
N LYS A 162 -6.43 -21.24 -9.95
CA LYS A 162 -6.67 -22.07 -11.15
C LYS A 162 -7.99 -22.84 -11.07
N ARG A 163 -8.45 -23.15 -9.86
CA ARG A 163 -9.66 -23.93 -9.58
C ARG A 163 -10.66 -23.10 -8.77
N PRO A 164 -11.96 -23.37 -8.87
CA PRO A 164 -12.94 -22.69 -8.07
C PRO A 164 -12.82 -23.10 -6.60
N VAL A 165 -13.07 -22.16 -5.69
CA VAL A 165 -13.13 -22.39 -4.24
C VAL A 165 -14.45 -21.78 -3.76
N TYR A 166 -15.36 -22.60 -3.26
CA TYR A 166 -16.71 -22.18 -2.84
C TYR A 166 -16.90 -22.28 -1.33
N SER A 167 -16.07 -23.07 -0.65
CA SER A 167 -16.16 -23.37 0.78
C SER A 167 -14.77 -23.49 1.41
N VAL A 168 -14.70 -23.42 2.74
CA VAL A 168 -13.45 -23.64 3.48
C VAL A 168 -12.85 -25.03 3.18
N LYS A 169 -13.69 -26.03 2.91
CA LYS A 169 -13.22 -27.40 2.59
C LYS A 169 -12.41 -27.46 1.30
N ASP A 170 -12.67 -26.55 0.35
CA ASP A 170 -11.99 -26.53 -0.94
C ASP A 170 -10.53 -26.06 -0.83
N TYR A 171 -10.11 -25.52 0.33
CA TYR A 171 -8.70 -25.19 0.59
C TYR A 171 -7.82 -26.43 0.81
N LYS A 172 -8.42 -27.59 1.16
CA LYS A 172 -7.66 -28.80 1.51
C LYS A 172 -6.74 -29.22 0.35
N GLY A 173 -5.44 -29.21 0.62
CA GLY A 173 -4.39 -29.61 -0.32
C GLY A 173 -4.02 -28.55 -1.37
N LEU A 174 -4.67 -27.38 -1.40
CA LEU A 174 -4.29 -26.31 -2.32
C LEU A 174 -2.93 -25.73 -1.93
N LYS A 175 -2.03 -25.61 -2.90
CA LYS A 175 -0.75 -24.91 -2.72
C LYS A 175 -0.98 -23.42 -2.93
N LEU A 176 -0.90 -22.63 -1.85
CA LEU A 176 -1.24 -21.21 -1.90
C LEU A 176 -0.03 -20.34 -1.62
N ARG A 177 0.15 -19.27 -2.41
CA ARG A 177 1.12 -18.22 -2.03
C ARG A 177 0.74 -17.61 -0.69
N SER A 178 1.74 -17.40 0.16
CA SER A 178 1.61 -16.65 1.39
C SER A 178 2.62 -15.50 1.45
N GLY A 179 2.18 -14.35 1.97
CA GLY A 179 3.00 -13.15 2.16
C GLY A 179 3.58 -13.00 3.56
N SER A 180 3.11 -13.79 4.52
CA SER A 180 3.45 -13.64 5.94
C SER A 180 3.31 -14.96 6.71
N VAL A 181 3.91 -15.02 7.89
CA VAL A 181 3.78 -16.19 8.78
C VAL A 181 2.37 -16.33 9.35
N VAL A 182 1.66 -15.22 9.57
CA VAL A 182 0.26 -15.23 10.02
C VAL A 182 -0.66 -15.90 8.99
N TRP A 183 -0.46 -15.61 7.70
CA TRP A 183 -1.22 -16.28 6.64
C TRP A 183 -0.88 -17.76 6.51
N ASN A 184 0.39 -18.14 6.71
CA ASN A 184 0.76 -19.56 6.72
C ASN A 184 -0.04 -20.35 7.74
N SER A 185 -0.25 -19.79 8.94
CA SER A 185 -1.06 -20.43 9.98
C SER A 185 -2.52 -20.56 9.55
N MET A 186 -3.12 -19.47 9.07
CA MET A 186 -4.51 -19.46 8.58
C MET A 186 -4.73 -20.52 7.49
N TRP A 187 -3.84 -20.58 6.49
CA TRP A 187 -3.94 -21.54 5.40
C TRP A 187 -3.79 -22.98 5.86
N LYS A 188 -2.86 -23.27 6.77
CA LYS A 188 -2.67 -24.62 7.34
C LYS A 188 -3.90 -25.08 8.12
N LYS A 189 -4.53 -24.20 8.90
CA LYS A 189 -5.77 -24.52 9.64
C LYS A 189 -6.93 -24.89 8.71
N MET A 190 -6.96 -24.33 7.51
CA MET A 190 -7.93 -24.68 6.46
C MET A 190 -7.48 -25.87 5.58
N GLY A 191 -6.36 -26.51 5.91
CA GLY A 191 -5.84 -27.69 5.20
C GLY A 191 -5.07 -27.38 3.92
N ALA A 192 -4.79 -26.10 3.61
CA ALA A 192 -3.96 -25.71 2.47
C ALA A 192 -2.46 -25.86 2.79
N VAL A 193 -1.64 -25.85 1.75
CA VAL A 193 -0.19 -25.92 1.80
C VAL A 193 0.39 -24.55 1.43
N PRO A 194 0.72 -23.69 2.40
CA PRO A 194 1.23 -22.36 2.09
C PRO A 194 2.68 -22.41 1.55
N VAL A 195 2.97 -21.58 0.57
CA VAL A 195 4.30 -21.38 -0.01
C VAL A 195 4.67 -19.89 0.09
N MET A 196 5.68 -19.58 0.89
CA MET A 196 6.14 -18.20 1.10
C MET A 196 6.88 -17.70 -0.13
N MET A 197 6.39 -16.61 -0.74
CA MET A 197 7.07 -15.93 -1.85
C MET A 197 6.61 -14.47 -1.99
N SER A 198 7.48 -13.66 -2.59
CA SER A 198 7.23 -12.25 -2.90
C SER A 198 6.31 -12.08 -4.11
N GLY A 199 5.86 -10.84 -4.37
CA GLY A 199 5.05 -10.51 -5.55
C GLY A 199 5.71 -10.88 -6.90
N ALA A 200 7.03 -10.74 -7.00
CA ALA A 200 7.78 -10.91 -8.24
C ALA A 200 7.85 -12.37 -8.72
N GLU A 201 7.70 -13.34 -7.82
CA GLU A 201 7.88 -14.77 -8.10
C GLU A 201 6.56 -15.47 -8.50
N GLN A 202 5.42 -14.81 -8.25
CA GLN A 202 4.10 -15.45 -8.30
C GLN A 202 3.67 -15.90 -9.70
N TYR A 203 3.88 -15.07 -10.73
CA TYR A 203 3.43 -15.42 -12.10
C TYR A 203 4.11 -16.72 -12.56
N THR A 204 5.43 -16.81 -12.37
CA THR A 204 6.20 -17.99 -12.75
C THR A 204 5.79 -19.20 -11.92
N ALA A 205 5.61 -19.05 -10.61
CA ALA A 205 5.17 -20.15 -9.73
C ALA A 205 3.77 -20.67 -10.08
N LEU A 206 2.84 -19.77 -10.43
CA LEU A 206 1.51 -20.13 -10.95
C LEU A 206 1.65 -20.85 -12.29
N LYS A 207 2.42 -20.30 -13.25
CA LYS A 207 2.62 -20.90 -14.58
C LYS A 207 3.21 -22.32 -14.50
N GLN A 208 4.19 -22.52 -13.62
CA GLN A 208 4.87 -23.81 -13.43
C GLN A 208 4.10 -24.81 -12.56
N GLY A 209 3.03 -24.39 -11.90
CA GLY A 209 2.26 -25.28 -11.01
C GLY A 209 2.90 -25.56 -9.66
N VAL A 210 3.85 -24.71 -9.24
CA VAL A 210 4.40 -24.72 -7.88
C VAL A 210 3.30 -24.33 -6.88
N ILE A 211 2.43 -23.40 -7.28
CA ILE A 211 1.22 -22.99 -6.54
C ILE A 211 -0.03 -23.10 -7.42
N ASP A 212 -1.15 -23.40 -6.78
CA ASP A 212 -2.48 -23.49 -7.38
C ASP A 212 -3.22 -22.16 -7.39
N GLY A 213 -2.90 -21.29 -6.42
CA GLY A 213 -3.49 -19.98 -6.28
C GLY A 213 -2.60 -19.01 -5.52
N THR A 214 -2.92 -17.73 -5.64
CA THR A 214 -2.25 -16.64 -4.97
C THR A 214 -3.25 -15.71 -4.31
N VAL A 215 -2.94 -15.27 -3.09
CA VAL A 215 -3.59 -14.11 -2.48
C VAL A 215 -2.72 -12.89 -2.75
N TYR A 216 -3.27 -11.96 -3.52
CA TYR A 216 -2.57 -10.76 -3.98
C TYR A 216 -3.56 -9.68 -4.42
N PRO A 217 -3.12 -8.41 -4.63
CA PRO A 217 -4.03 -7.34 -5.01
C PRO A 217 -4.78 -7.64 -6.29
N ILE A 218 -6.10 -7.46 -6.29
CA ILE A 218 -6.97 -7.89 -7.39
C ILE A 218 -6.64 -7.24 -8.75
N TYR A 219 -6.03 -6.04 -8.75
CA TYR A 219 -5.55 -5.36 -9.97
C TYR A 219 -4.44 -6.12 -10.72
N THR A 220 -3.80 -7.08 -10.07
CA THR A 220 -2.77 -7.94 -10.67
C THR A 220 -3.33 -8.93 -11.69
N ILE A 221 -4.65 -9.14 -11.69
CA ILE A 221 -5.32 -9.89 -12.75
C ILE A 221 -4.97 -9.35 -14.13
N LYS A 222 -4.88 -8.02 -14.28
CA LYS A 222 -4.44 -7.35 -15.51
C LYS A 222 -2.95 -7.06 -15.50
N THR A 223 -2.47 -6.34 -14.48
CA THR A 223 -1.12 -5.74 -14.50
C THR A 223 -0.01 -6.79 -14.50
N TYR A 224 -0.18 -7.89 -13.76
CA TYR A 224 0.77 -9.01 -13.73
C TYR A 224 0.30 -10.18 -14.61
N LYS A 225 -0.73 -9.94 -15.42
CA LYS A 225 -1.31 -10.93 -16.33
C LYS A 225 -1.77 -12.22 -15.64
N PHE A 226 -2.21 -12.15 -14.37
CA PHE A 226 -2.67 -13.35 -13.67
C PHE A 226 -3.89 -14.02 -14.33
N HIS A 227 -4.65 -13.31 -15.17
CA HIS A 227 -5.71 -13.92 -16.00
C HIS A 227 -5.21 -15.04 -16.95
N GLU A 228 -3.92 -15.03 -17.30
CA GLU A 228 -3.31 -16.09 -18.13
C GLU A 228 -3.09 -17.38 -17.33
N VAL A 229 -2.91 -17.28 -16.01
CA VAL A 229 -2.46 -18.38 -15.13
C VAL A 229 -3.44 -18.71 -14.00
N THR A 230 -4.53 -17.96 -13.86
CA THR A 230 -5.64 -18.17 -12.93
C THR A 230 -6.97 -17.94 -13.65
N LYS A 231 -8.05 -18.57 -13.18
CA LYS A 231 -9.38 -18.50 -13.82
C LYS A 231 -10.51 -18.11 -12.87
N TYR A 232 -10.24 -18.08 -11.57
CA TYR A 232 -11.23 -17.77 -10.54
C TYR A 232 -10.67 -16.74 -9.57
N MET A 233 -11.53 -15.83 -9.12
CA MET A 233 -11.24 -14.83 -8.09
C MET A 233 -12.32 -14.93 -7.00
N MET A 234 -11.93 -15.12 -5.74
CA MET A 234 -12.87 -15.36 -4.64
C MET A 234 -13.05 -14.09 -3.80
N MET A 235 -14.25 -13.52 -3.81
CA MET A 235 -14.59 -12.26 -3.14
C MET A 235 -15.62 -12.49 -2.02
N PRO A 236 -15.54 -11.79 -0.87
CA PRO A 236 -14.51 -10.82 -0.50
C PRO A 236 -13.13 -11.45 -0.26
N GLY A 237 -12.09 -10.61 -0.31
CA GLY A 237 -10.71 -10.97 0.00
C GLY A 237 -10.46 -11.09 1.50
N ILE A 238 -9.20 -11.40 1.87
CA ILE A 238 -8.78 -11.49 3.28
C ILE A 238 -8.18 -10.19 3.81
N LEU A 239 -7.78 -9.27 2.94
CA LEU A 239 -7.43 -7.89 3.27
C LEU A 239 -8.17 -6.94 2.32
N ASP A 240 -8.66 -5.83 2.84
CA ASP A 240 -9.35 -4.79 2.09
C ASP A 240 -9.11 -3.44 2.76
N PRO A 241 -8.11 -2.69 2.30
CA PRO A 241 -7.05 -3.05 1.35
C PRO A 241 -5.87 -3.76 2.04
N VAL A 242 -4.87 -4.20 1.27
CA VAL A 242 -3.51 -4.39 1.80
C VAL A 242 -2.75 -3.08 1.81
N GLU A 243 -2.00 -2.86 2.89
CA GLU A 243 -1.12 -1.72 3.01
C GLU A 243 0.22 -1.93 2.32
N THR A 244 0.81 -0.85 1.83
CA THR A 244 2.22 -0.76 1.51
C THR A 244 2.75 0.51 2.16
N PHE A 245 4.04 0.58 2.44
CA PHE A 245 4.59 1.72 3.16
C PHE A 245 5.76 2.32 2.41
N VAL A 246 5.99 3.60 2.66
CA VAL A 246 7.22 4.28 2.34
C VAL A 246 8.01 4.43 3.63
N TRP A 247 9.17 3.79 3.68
CA TRP A 247 10.13 3.98 4.75
C TRP A 247 11.27 4.89 4.30
N ILE A 248 11.80 5.70 5.22
CA ILE A 248 13.02 6.48 5.03
C ILE A 248 14.06 6.01 6.05
N ASN A 249 15.34 6.02 5.67
CA ASN A 249 16.43 5.80 6.62
C ASN A 249 16.28 6.76 7.81
N GLU A 250 16.27 6.21 9.02
CA GLU A 250 15.89 6.95 10.24
C GLU A 250 16.86 8.09 10.57
N ASP A 251 18.17 7.86 10.42
CA ASP A 251 19.20 8.90 10.62
C ASP A 251 19.02 10.06 9.65
N LYS A 252 18.74 9.76 8.37
CA LYS A 252 18.48 10.78 7.34
C LYS A 252 17.19 11.54 7.64
N TRP A 253 16.15 10.84 8.07
CA TRP A 253 14.90 11.45 8.50
C TRP A 253 15.13 12.44 9.64
N ARG A 254 15.83 12.03 10.71
CA ARG A 254 16.13 12.88 11.87
C ARG A 254 16.95 14.13 11.54
N LYS A 255 17.84 14.04 10.55
CA LYS A 255 18.68 15.17 10.09
C LYS A 255 17.92 16.20 9.25
N LEU A 256 16.72 15.87 8.76
CA LEU A 256 15.91 16.84 8.05
C LEU A 256 15.42 17.95 9.00
N PRO A 257 15.40 19.23 8.55
CA PRO A 257 14.76 20.28 9.31
C PRO A 257 13.31 19.92 9.63
N VAL A 258 12.83 20.31 10.81
CA VAL A 258 11.43 20.09 11.25
C VAL A 258 10.45 20.50 10.14
N ARG A 259 10.65 21.67 9.51
CA ARG A 259 9.85 22.14 8.38
C ARG A 259 9.72 21.10 7.25
N ILE A 260 10.83 20.48 6.84
CA ILE A 260 10.82 19.52 5.72
C ILE A 260 10.13 18.22 6.14
N ARG A 261 10.35 17.74 7.38
CA ARG A 261 9.63 16.58 7.92
C ARG A 261 8.13 16.82 7.95
N THR A 262 7.70 17.94 8.51
CA THR A 262 6.28 18.31 8.57
C THR A 262 5.66 18.40 7.17
N ILE A 263 6.34 19.02 6.19
CA ILE A 263 5.83 19.04 4.81
C ILE A 263 5.67 17.61 4.25
N ILE A 264 6.61 16.70 4.50
CA ILE A 264 6.51 15.31 4.04
C ILE A 264 5.38 14.57 4.74
N GLU A 265 5.23 14.71 6.06
CA GLU A 265 4.17 14.09 6.85
C GLU A 265 2.79 14.58 6.39
N ASP A 266 2.58 15.90 6.30
CA ASP A 266 1.32 16.50 5.85
C ASP A 266 0.98 16.09 4.42
N THR A 267 1.97 16.12 3.52
CA THR A 267 1.79 15.69 2.13
C THR A 267 1.41 14.21 2.04
N SER A 268 1.98 13.37 2.92
CA SER A 268 1.68 11.93 2.96
C SER A 268 0.25 11.69 3.44
N LEU A 269 -0.18 12.36 4.50
CA LEU A 269 -1.57 12.27 5.00
C LEU A 269 -2.59 12.77 3.97
N GLN A 270 -2.33 13.89 3.31
CA GLN A 270 -3.19 14.40 2.23
C GLN A 270 -3.25 13.41 1.05
N PHE A 271 -2.10 12.85 0.66
CA PHE A 271 -2.05 11.83 -0.40
C PHE A 271 -2.86 10.58 -0.03
N GLU A 272 -2.68 10.07 1.18
CA GLU A 272 -3.43 8.93 1.71
C GLU A 272 -4.95 9.16 1.63
N GLN A 273 -5.43 10.30 2.09
CA GLN A 273 -6.87 10.59 2.17
C GLN A 273 -7.47 10.96 0.80
N GLU A 274 -6.82 11.87 0.07
CA GLU A 274 -7.41 12.48 -1.13
C GLU A 274 -7.15 11.68 -2.41
N TYR A 275 -6.06 10.91 -2.45
CA TYR A 275 -5.69 10.15 -3.65
C TYR A 275 -6.01 8.66 -3.50
N MET A 276 -5.63 8.03 -2.38
CA MET A 276 -5.71 6.57 -2.28
C MET A 276 -7.16 6.06 -2.15
N ILE A 277 -8.00 6.76 -1.38
CA ILE A 277 -9.42 6.38 -1.20
C ILE A 277 -10.19 6.30 -2.53
N PRO A 278 -10.25 7.37 -3.36
CA PRO A 278 -10.96 7.29 -4.64
C PRO A 278 -10.27 6.35 -5.64
N ASN A 279 -8.93 6.27 -5.61
CA ASN A 279 -8.17 5.40 -6.50
C ASN A 279 -8.47 3.91 -6.27
N ASP A 280 -8.63 3.46 -5.02
CA ASP A 280 -8.98 2.07 -4.72
C ASP A 280 -10.38 1.69 -5.26
N ILE A 281 -11.36 2.59 -5.16
CA ILE A 281 -12.70 2.41 -5.74
C ILE A 281 -12.60 2.25 -7.26
N GLU A 282 -11.87 3.15 -7.92
CA GLU A 282 -11.68 3.13 -9.36
C GLU A 282 -11.00 1.84 -9.84
N ILE A 283 -9.94 1.42 -9.14
CA ILE A 283 -9.22 0.18 -9.43
C ILE A 283 -10.12 -1.03 -9.28
N THR A 284 -10.86 -1.11 -8.18
CA THR A 284 -11.79 -2.22 -7.91
C THR A 284 -12.83 -2.34 -9.02
N ASN A 285 -13.40 -1.23 -9.50
CA ASN A 285 -14.35 -1.24 -10.61
C ASN A 285 -13.70 -1.73 -11.91
N ARG A 286 -12.51 -1.22 -12.25
CA ARG A 286 -11.77 -1.65 -13.45
C ARG A 286 -11.42 -3.14 -13.42
N VAL A 287 -11.12 -3.69 -12.24
CA VAL A 287 -10.86 -5.12 -12.09
C VAL A 287 -12.07 -5.95 -12.48
N MET A 288 -13.29 -5.55 -12.11
CA MET A 288 -14.49 -6.29 -12.48
C MET A 288 -14.68 -6.33 -14.01
N ASP A 289 -14.35 -5.25 -14.71
CA ASP A 289 -14.37 -5.21 -16.17
C ASP A 289 -13.27 -6.07 -16.79
N TYR A 290 -12.08 -6.08 -16.20
CA TYR A 290 -11.01 -6.99 -16.62
C TYR A 290 -11.37 -8.46 -16.41
N CYS A 291 -12.01 -8.80 -15.29
CA CYS A 291 -12.47 -10.16 -15.05
C CYS A 291 -13.46 -10.61 -16.14
N LYS A 292 -14.42 -9.75 -16.52
CA LYS A 292 -15.31 -10.02 -17.67
C LYS A 292 -14.52 -10.17 -18.97
N LYS A 293 -13.64 -9.21 -19.29
CA LYS A 293 -12.87 -9.18 -20.53
C LYS A 293 -11.97 -10.41 -20.72
N TYR A 294 -11.34 -10.90 -19.66
CA TYR A 294 -10.41 -12.03 -19.71
C TYR A 294 -11.05 -13.36 -19.26
N ASN A 295 -12.38 -13.38 -19.11
CA ASN A 295 -13.14 -14.57 -18.71
C ASN A 295 -12.64 -15.19 -17.38
N VAL A 296 -12.37 -14.35 -16.40
CA VAL A 296 -12.05 -14.75 -15.02
C VAL A 296 -13.35 -14.75 -14.23
N LYS A 297 -13.74 -15.90 -13.68
CA LYS A 297 -14.99 -16.04 -12.92
C LYS A 297 -14.79 -15.49 -11.50
N VAL A 298 -15.53 -14.43 -11.17
CA VAL A 298 -15.62 -13.94 -9.79
C VAL A 298 -16.60 -14.82 -9.02
N ILE A 299 -16.09 -15.55 -8.02
CA ILE A 299 -16.88 -16.35 -7.08
C ILE A 299 -17.12 -15.50 -5.84
N ARG A 300 -18.39 -15.40 -5.44
CA ARG A 300 -18.79 -14.69 -4.23
C ARG A 300 -19.01 -15.70 -3.12
N TRP A 301 -18.40 -15.49 -1.97
CA TRP A 301 -18.57 -16.37 -0.82
C TRP A 301 -20.01 -16.40 -0.34
N LYS A 302 -20.48 -17.58 0.07
CA LYS A 302 -21.66 -17.68 0.93
C LYS A 302 -21.33 -17.10 2.30
N LYS A 303 -22.31 -16.44 2.93
CA LYS A 303 -22.12 -15.78 4.23
C LYS A 303 -21.59 -16.74 5.29
N ASP A 304 -22.17 -17.93 5.41
CA ASP A 304 -21.76 -18.94 6.40
C ASP A 304 -20.33 -19.46 6.18
N GLU A 305 -19.93 -19.68 4.93
CA GLU A 305 -18.55 -20.08 4.59
C GLU A 305 -17.55 -18.95 4.82
N PHE A 306 -17.93 -17.71 4.54
CA PHE A 306 -17.10 -16.54 4.83
C PHE A 306 -16.90 -16.36 6.35
N GLU A 307 -17.95 -16.51 7.15
CA GLU A 307 -17.86 -16.49 8.61
C GLU A 307 -16.96 -17.60 9.16
N LYS A 308 -17.00 -18.81 8.59
CA LYS A 308 -16.06 -19.89 8.95
C LYS A 308 -14.61 -19.49 8.65
N MET A 309 -14.36 -18.89 7.49
CA MET A 309 -13.02 -18.41 7.13
C MET A 309 -12.52 -17.31 8.07
N LYS A 310 -13.40 -16.37 8.49
CA LYS A 310 -13.06 -15.31 9.44
C LYS A 310 -12.62 -15.85 10.80
N LYS A 311 -13.25 -16.93 11.29
CA LYS A 311 -12.83 -17.57 12.56
C LYS A 311 -11.36 -17.98 12.54
N PHE A 312 -10.88 -18.60 11.46
CA PHE A 312 -9.46 -18.92 11.31
C PHE A 312 -8.57 -17.67 11.24
N GLY A 313 -9.07 -16.60 10.61
CA GLY A 313 -8.38 -15.30 10.60
C GLY A 313 -8.20 -14.72 12.00
N PHE A 314 -9.26 -14.75 12.83
CA PHE A 314 -9.21 -14.22 14.19
C PHE A 314 -8.37 -15.08 15.16
N GLU A 315 -8.34 -16.40 14.98
CA GLU A 315 -7.40 -17.26 15.73
C GLU A 315 -5.94 -16.87 15.46
N VAL A 316 -5.64 -16.46 14.23
CA VAL A 316 -4.30 -16.01 13.86
C VAL A 316 -3.96 -14.65 14.49
N TRP A 317 -4.95 -13.83 14.83
CA TRP A 317 -4.69 -12.62 15.65
C TRP A 317 -4.23 -13.02 17.05
N ASP A 318 -4.83 -14.05 17.65
CA ASP A 318 -4.40 -14.56 18.97
C ASP A 318 -2.98 -15.15 18.92
N GLU A 319 -2.60 -15.78 17.82
CA GLU A 319 -1.24 -16.29 17.63
C GLU A 319 -0.23 -15.14 17.46
N PHE A 320 -0.59 -14.09 16.70
CA PHE A 320 0.23 -12.90 16.57
C PHE A 320 0.40 -12.18 17.92
N ALA A 321 -0.68 -12.03 18.71
CA ALA A 321 -0.63 -11.42 20.03
C ALA A 321 0.37 -12.09 20.98
N LYS A 322 0.61 -13.40 20.80
CA LYS A 322 1.53 -14.20 21.62
C LYS A 322 3.00 -14.10 21.17
N MET A 323 3.30 -13.44 20.04
CA MET A 323 4.67 -13.34 19.55
C MET A 323 5.57 -12.54 20.49
N ASN A 324 5.06 -11.41 21.01
CA ASN A 324 5.70 -10.60 22.05
C ASN A 324 4.66 -9.64 22.68
N PRO A 325 4.98 -8.95 23.80
CA PRO A 325 4.04 -8.03 24.44
C PRO A 325 3.52 -6.90 23.54
N ARG A 326 4.39 -6.33 22.68
CA ARG A 326 4.04 -5.26 21.75
C ARG A 326 2.99 -5.73 20.74
N CYS A 327 3.11 -6.97 20.23
CA CYS A 327 2.10 -7.58 19.36
C CYS A 327 0.77 -7.79 20.09
N GLY A 328 0.79 -8.11 21.39
CA GLY A 328 -0.40 -8.20 22.22
C GLY A 328 -1.18 -6.88 22.26
N GLU A 329 -0.49 -5.78 22.60
CA GLU A 329 -1.07 -4.43 22.62
C GLU A 329 -1.62 -4.01 21.25
N MET A 330 -0.94 -4.40 20.16
CA MET A 330 -1.42 -4.13 18.80
C MET A 330 -2.75 -4.83 18.50
N VAL A 331 -2.93 -6.08 18.93
CA VAL A 331 -4.19 -6.83 18.74
C VAL A 331 -5.31 -6.27 19.60
N GLU A 332 -5.03 -5.92 20.85
CA GLU A 332 -6.00 -5.25 21.73
C GLU A 332 -6.47 -3.93 21.13
N SER A 333 -5.52 -3.09 20.67
CA SER A 333 -5.82 -1.85 19.96
C SER A 333 -6.68 -2.09 18.73
N LEU A 334 -6.37 -3.10 17.91
CA LEU A 334 -7.09 -3.37 16.67
C LEU A 334 -8.51 -3.92 16.92
N ARG A 335 -8.71 -4.73 17.95
CA ARG A 335 -10.04 -5.24 18.33
C ARG A 335 -10.95 -4.10 18.78
N ALA A 336 -10.46 -3.25 19.68
CA ALA A 336 -11.21 -2.10 20.17
C ALA A 336 -11.52 -1.11 19.04
N ASP A 337 -10.56 -0.85 18.16
CA ASP A 337 -10.72 0.03 17.01
C ASP A 337 -11.77 -0.50 16.02
N GLN A 338 -11.69 -1.79 15.66
CA GLN A 338 -12.65 -2.40 14.74
C GLN A 338 -14.08 -2.37 15.29
N GLU A 339 -14.27 -2.66 16.58
CA GLU A 339 -15.60 -2.58 17.23
C GLU A 339 -16.13 -1.15 17.20
N TRP A 340 -15.30 -0.17 17.57
CA TRP A 340 -15.67 1.24 17.54
C TRP A 340 -16.02 1.69 16.13
N TRP A 341 -15.21 1.36 15.13
CA TRP A 341 -15.39 1.77 13.73
C TRP A 341 -16.73 1.29 13.17
N VAL A 342 -17.05 0.01 13.38
CA VAL A 342 -18.30 -0.59 12.90
C VAL A 342 -19.53 0.03 13.57
N ASN A 343 -19.42 0.40 14.85
CA ASN A 343 -20.53 0.99 15.60
C ASN A 343 -20.76 2.48 15.28
N ASN A 344 -19.70 3.23 14.95
CA ASN A 344 -19.77 4.70 14.85
C ASN A 344 -19.73 5.25 13.42
N MET A 345 -19.15 4.54 12.45
CA MET A 345 -18.99 5.06 11.08
C MET A 345 -20.20 4.81 10.17
N GLY A 346 -21.29 4.26 10.71
CA GLY A 346 -22.58 4.12 10.04
C GLY A 346 -22.77 2.84 9.22
N GLU A 347 -23.89 2.75 8.51
CA GLU A 347 -24.35 1.53 7.83
C GLU A 347 -23.42 1.05 6.71
N LYS A 348 -22.79 1.98 5.99
CA LYS A 348 -21.84 1.69 4.91
C LYS A 348 -20.73 0.72 5.34
N TYR A 349 -20.17 0.91 6.53
CA TYR A 349 -19.08 0.09 7.04
C TYR A 349 -19.58 -1.21 7.70
N ARG A 350 -20.82 -1.22 8.20
CA ARG A 350 -21.50 -2.46 8.65
C ARG A 350 -21.77 -3.42 7.49
N MET A 351 -22.18 -2.88 6.34
CA MET A 351 -22.49 -3.65 5.13
C MET A 351 -21.29 -3.78 4.18
N TRP A 352 -20.10 -3.34 4.58
CA TRP A 352 -18.92 -3.34 3.71
C TRP A 352 -18.65 -4.75 3.18
N GLU A 353 -18.61 -5.80 4.00
CA GLU A 353 -18.40 -7.19 3.54
C GLU A 353 -19.55 -7.70 2.67
N GLU A 354 -20.78 -7.33 3.00
CA GLU A 354 -22.01 -7.84 2.38
C GLU A 354 -22.11 -7.47 0.90
N ARG A 355 -21.46 -6.39 0.46
CA ARG A 355 -21.37 -6.01 -0.97
C ARG A 355 -20.72 -7.11 -1.83
N TRP A 356 -19.92 -7.98 -1.21
CA TRP A 356 -19.20 -9.04 -1.89
C TRP A 356 -19.87 -10.41 -1.79
N LEU A 357 -20.64 -10.67 -0.73
CA LEU A 357 -21.23 -11.99 -0.49
C LEU A 357 -22.27 -12.36 -1.55
N SER A 358 -22.49 -13.66 -1.74
CA SER A 358 -23.60 -14.16 -2.56
C SER A 358 -24.92 -13.79 -1.90
N LYS A 359 -25.87 -13.27 -2.68
CA LYS A 359 -27.25 -13.05 -2.24
C LYS A 359 -27.99 -14.35 -2.03
#